data_AF-A0A383BPV6-F1
#
_entry.id   AF-A0A383BPV6-F1
#
_cell.length_a   1.000
_cell.length_b   1.000
_cell.length_c   1.000
_cell.angle_alpha   90.00
_cell.angle_beta   90.00
_cell.angle_gamma   90.00
#
_symmetry.space_group_name_H-M   'P 1'
#
loop_
_entity.id
_entity.type
_entity.pdbx_description
1 polymer ?
#
loop_
_entity_poly.entity_id
_entity_poly.type
_entity_poly.pdbx_seq_one_letter_code
_entity_poly.pdbx_strand_id
1 'polypeptide(L)'
;QFFIDKDLANNIFERKDYLKKVIFHKKLGNMFDKIQRISELSTYINNQSYSDKKLLYKEISNICKLDLISNMVVEIPKLQGYIGSYYALKMGINSTVANGIKEHYAPRNSDDDIPSSVDAQIVAIADKLDTVVGVFLANEKPTGTRDPLGIRRATNGIIRIMLKTNYDINLTQLINKASKIIFSKSHDLKDNEDALLDCHKFFKEKLVSTFKEDYGYDENLILSVINKNNDINPYVMLRKIEAI
;
A
#
# COMPACT_ATOMS: atom_id res chain seq x y z
N GLN A 1 6.56 12.85 26.95
CA GLN A 1 5.95 14.18 27.09
C GLN A 1 6.67 15.22 26.23
N PHE A 2 7.94 15.53 26.49
CA PHE A 2 8.73 16.53 25.75
C PHE A 2 8.60 16.49 24.20
N PHE A 3 8.82 15.34 23.56
CA PHE A 3 8.71 15.24 22.09
C PHE A 3 7.29 15.49 21.56
N ILE A 4 6.27 15.02 22.29
CA ILE A 4 4.86 15.25 21.93
C ILE A 4 4.53 16.73 21.97
N ASP A 5 4.91 17.42 23.05
CA ASP A 5 4.63 18.85 23.21
C ASP A 5 5.33 19.67 22.13
N LYS A 6 6.58 19.32 21.81
CA LYS A 6 7.34 19.96 20.73
C LYS A 6 6.72 19.70 19.36
N ASP A 7 6.33 18.47 19.05
CA ASP A 7 5.72 18.12 17.77
C ASP A 7 4.37 18.81 17.56
N LEU A 8 3.52 18.85 18.61
CA LEU A 8 2.23 19.53 18.58
C LEU A 8 2.38 21.04 18.40
N ALA A 9 3.33 21.67 19.09
CA ALA A 9 3.62 23.10 18.94
C ALA A 9 4.09 23.46 17.52
N ASN A 10 4.70 22.53 16.79
CA ASN A 10 5.22 22.77 15.45
C ASN A 10 4.24 22.49 14.31
N ASN A 11 3.05 21.95 14.60
CA ASN A 11 2.03 21.57 13.61
C ASN A 11 2.60 20.79 12.42
N ILE A 12 2.90 19.51 12.62
CA ILE A 12 3.48 18.66 11.57
C ILE A 12 2.58 18.54 10.32
N PHE A 13 1.27 18.75 10.44
CA PHE A 13 0.31 18.61 9.34
C PHE A 13 0.38 19.77 8.33
N GLU A 14 0.94 20.91 8.72
CA GLU A 14 1.22 22.05 7.83
C GLU A 14 2.60 21.95 7.15
N ARG A 15 3.44 20.98 7.55
CA ARG A 15 4.84 20.89 7.11
C ARG A 15 5.09 19.80 6.08
N LYS A 16 4.13 19.59 5.17
CA LYS A 16 4.21 18.53 4.14
C LYS A 16 5.51 18.55 3.34
N ASP A 17 6.05 19.72 3.03
CA ASP A 17 7.32 19.88 2.30
C ASP A 17 8.53 19.27 3.02
N TYR A 18 8.48 19.09 4.34
CA TYR A 18 9.61 18.49 5.08
C TYR A 18 9.80 17.02 4.71
N LEU A 19 8.77 16.34 4.18
CA LEU A 19 8.91 14.99 3.65
C LEU A 19 9.85 14.90 2.45
N LYS A 20 10.16 16.03 1.78
CA LYS A 20 11.21 16.07 0.73
C LYS A 20 12.59 15.69 1.27
N LYS A 21 12.82 15.89 2.57
CA LYS A 21 14.07 15.53 3.26
C LYS A 21 14.11 14.06 3.70
N VAL A 22 12.97 13.37 3.71
CA VAL A 22 12.89 11.96 4.10
C VAL A 22 13.01 11.10 2.85
N ILE A 23 14.22 10.57 2.61
CA ILE A 23 14.48 9.71 1.45
C ILE A 23 13.63 8.44 1.58
N PHE A 24 12.84 8.16 0.54
CA PHE A 24 12.10 6.90 0.45
C PHE A 24 12.97 5.84 -0.21
N HIS A 25 13.54 6.16 -1.37
CA HIS A 25 14.45 5.28 -2.09
C HIS A 25 15.25 6.09 -3.13
N LYS A 26 16.52 5.75 -3.36
CA LYS A 26 17.40 6.50 -4.27
C LYS A 26 16.80 6.73 -5.67
N LYS A 27 16.10 5.73 -6.21
CA LYS A 27 15.43 5.80 -7.54
C LYS A 27 13.95 6.19 -7.52
N LEU A 28 13.30 6.20 -6.36
CA LEU A 28 11.85 6.45 -6.22
C LEU A 28 11.57 7.79 -5.51
N GLY A 29 12.62 8.55 -5.20
CA GLY A 29 12.53 9.87 -4.59
C GLY A 29 12.35 9.82 -3.08
N ASN A 30 11.61 10.80 -2.58
CA ASN A 30 11.39 11.04 -1.15
C ASN A 30 9.94 10.70 -0.74
N MET A 31 9.64 10.85 0.55
CA MET A 31 8.30 10.55 1.06
C MET A 31 7.23 11.54 0.57
N PHE A 32 7.61 12.75 0.17
CA PHE A 32 6.69 13.69 -0.47
C PHE A 32 6.23 13.17 -1.83
N ASP A 33 7.17 12.69 -2.65
CA ASP A 33 6.86 12.07 -3.95
C ASP A 33 5.97 10.84 -3.77
N LYS A 34 6.29 10.00 -2.77
CA LYS A 34 5.50 8.82 -2.43
C LYS A 34 4.06 9.18 -2.04
N ILE A 35 3.83 10.18 -1.18
CA ILE A 35 2.47 10.61 -0.84
C ILE A 35 1.66 11.00 -2.09
N GLN A 36 2.28 11.71 -3.05
CA GLN A 36 1.58 12.09 -4.27
C GLN A 36 1.15 10.86 -5.08
N ARG A 37 2.04 9.86 -5.21
CA ARG A 37 1.73 8.60 -5.91
C ARG A 37 0.62 7.83 -5.18
N ILE A 38 0.67 7.76 -3.85
CA ILE A 38 -0.37 7.13 -3.02
C ILE A 38 -1.73 7.80 -3.24
N SER A 39 -1.79 9.13 -3.25
CA SER A 39 -3.05 9.85 -3.45
C SER A 39 -3.65 9.62 -4.85
N GLU A 40 -2.80 9.61 -5.88
CA GLU A 40 -3.25 9.29 -7.24
C GLU A 40 -3.71 7.83 -7.38
N LEU A 41 -2.95 6.88 -6.82
CA LEU A 41 -3.35 5.46 -6.77
C LEU A 41 -4.63 5.23 -5.99
N SER A 42 -4.79 5.89 -4.85
CA SER A 42 -6.00 5.81 -4.03
C SER A 42 -7.22 6.31 -4.81
N THR A 43 -7.04 7.39 -5.59
CA THR A 43 -8.10 7.90 -6.48
C THR A 43 -8.44 6.90 -7.58
N TYR A 44 -7.44 6.25 -8.17
CA TYR A 44 -7.68 5.23 -9.19
C TYR A 44 -8.43 4.02 -8.61
N ILE A 45 -8.01 3.50 -7.45
CA ILE A 45 -8.67 2.38 -6.76
C ILE A 45 -10.14 2.72 -6.45
N ASN A 46 -10.40 3.91 -5.90
CA ASN A 46 -11.79 4.34 -5.66
C ASN A 46 -12.60 4.33 -6.96
N ASN A 47 -12.12 4.99 -8.01
CA ASN A 47 -12.85 5.12 -9.27
C ASN A 47 -13.12 3.79 -9.97
N GLN A 48 -12.23 2.80 -9.84
CA GLN A 48 -12.40 1.50 -10.50
C GLN A 48 -13.33 0.56 -9.73
N SER A 49 -13.29 0.57 -8.39
CA SER A 49 -13.92 -0.51 -7.60
C SER A 49 -15.03 -0.05 -6.66
N TYR A 50 -14.99 1.20 -6.18
CA TYR A 50 -15.91 1.70 -5.15
C TYR A 50 -16.86 2.78 -5.69
N SER A 51 -16.34 3.69 -6.50
CA SER A 51 -17.04 4.84 -7.09
C SER A 51 -17.76 5.75 -6.09
N ASP A 52 -17.30 5.79 -4.83
CA ASP A 52 -17.92 6.58 -3.77
C ASP A 52 -17.17 7.91 -3.56
N LYS A 53 -17.90 9.01 -3.68
CA LYS A 53 -17.39 10.38 -3.52
C LYS A 53 -17.39 10.86 -2.07
N LYS A 54 -18.04 10.14 -1.15
CA LYS A 54 -18.12 10.47 0.28
C LYS A 54 -16.92 9.96 1.08
N LEU A 55 -16.14 9.06 0.48
CA LEU A 55 -14.93 8.51 1.08
C LEU A 55 -13.86 9.61 1.26
N LEU A 56 -13.16 9.54 2.38
CA LEU A 56 -12.12 10.44 2.86
C LEU A 56 -10.69 9.92 2.59
N TYR A 57 -10.53 8.97 1.67
CA TYR A 57 -9.21 8.42 1.30
C TYR A 57 -8.24 9.50 0.78
N LYS A 58 -8.73 10.61 0.21
CA LYS A 58 -7.89 11.72 -0.26
C LYS A 58 -7.29 12.48 0.90
N GLU A 59 -8.08 12.77 1.91
CA GLU A 59 -7.69 13.42 3.15
C GLU A 59 -6.63 12.56 3.86
N ILE A 60 -6.87 11.25 3.97
CA ILE A 60 -5.91 10.31 4.58
C ILE A 60 -4.61 10.28 3.77
N SER A 61 -4.68 9.96 2.47
CA SER A 61 -3.48 9.79 1.63
C SER A 61 -2.59 11.03 1.60
N ASN A 62 -3.17 12.23 1.74
CA ASN A 62 -2.43 13.48 1.73
C ASN A 62 -1.54 13.72 2.94
N ILE A 63 -1.85 13.07 4.07
CA ILE A 63 -1.17 13.32 5.36
C ILE A 63 -0.67 12.05 6.06
N CYS A 64 -0.92 10.86 5.48
CA CYS A 64 -0.70 9.57 6.13
C CYS A 64 0.76 9.26 6.52
N LYS A 65 1.74 9.96 5.93
CA LYS A 65 3.17 9.81 6.27
C LYS A 65 3.77 11.02 7.01
N LEU A 66 2.98 12.02 7.41
CA LEU A 66 3.52 13.23 8.06
C LEU A 66 4.04 12.98 9.47
N ASP A 67 3.66 11.88 10.09
CA ASP A 67 4.26 11.44 11.34
C ASP A 67 5.76 11.12 11.21
N LEU A 68 6.26 10.79 10.01
CA LEU A 68 7.68 10.53 9.76
C LEU A 68 8.60 11.73 10.02
N ILE A 69 8.08 12.95 10.01
CA ILE A 69 8.87 14.16 10.34
C ILE A 69 8.76 14.55 11.81
N SER A 70 8.00 13.78 12.61
CA SER A 70 7.88 14.03 14.05
C SER A 70 9.11 13.57 14.80
N ASN A 71 9.51 14.33 15.83
CA ASN A 71 10.62 13.92 16.69
C ASN A 71 10.29 12.59 17.39
N MET A 72 9.03 12.37 17.76
CA MET A 72 8.61 11.13 18.40
C MET A 72 8.83 9.88 17.52
N VAL A 73 8.49 9.95 16.23
CA VAL A 73 8.70 8.80 15.31
C VAL A 73 10.17 8.63 14.95
N VAL A 74 10.94 9.73 14.84
CA VAL A 74 12.40 9.64 14.65
C VAL A 74 13.06 8.89 15.80
N GLU A 75 12.68 9.19 17.04
CA GLU A 75 13.23 8.54 18.24
C GLU A 75 12.66 7.13 18.46
N ILE A 76 11.37 6.93 18.15
CA ILE A 76 10.67 5.67 18.37
C ILE A 76 9.89 5.25 17.11
N PRO A 77 10.58 4.70 16.08
CA PRO A 77 9.96 4.38 14.78
C PRO A 77 8.75 3.45 14.86
N LYS A 78 8.70 2.54 15.85
CA LYS A 78 7.55 1.64 16.07
C LYS A 78 6.23 2.36 16.36
N LEU A 79 6.26 3.65 16.69
CA LEU A 79 5.07 4.48 16.94
C LEU A 79 4.49 5.13 15.68
N GLN A 80 5.09 4.89 14.51
CA GLN A 80 4.56 5.32 13.22
C GLN A 80 3.10 4.83 13.02
N GLY A 81 2.26 5.70 12.48
CA GLY A 81 0.82 5.57 12.34
C GLY A 81 0.07 5.90 13.63
N TYR A 82 0.50 5.36 14.77
CA TYR A 82 -0.13 5.60 16.07
C TYR A 82 0.01 7.07 16.49
N ILE A 83 1.23 7.60 16.42
CA ILE A 83 1.49 9.00 16.76
C ILE A 83 0.88 9.95 15.74
N GLY A 84 0.90 9.60 14.45
CA GLY A 84 0.21 10.37 13.41
C GLY A 84 -1.29 10.52 13.70
N SER A 85 -1.96 9.41 14.02
CA SER A 85 -3.37 9.41 14.42
C SER A 85 -3.63 10.23 15.69
N TYR A 86 -2.80 10.04 16.73
CA TYR A 86 -2.91 10.78 17.98
C TYR A 86 -2.77 12.29 17.77
N TYR A 87 -1.77 12.74 17.00
CA TYR A 87 -1.59 14.15 16.69
C TYR A 87 -2.74 14.69 15.83
N ALA A 88 -3.20 13.95 14.83
CA ALA A 88 -4.34 14.37 14.00
C ALA A 88 -5.58 14.66 14.86
N LEU A 89 -5.91 13.76 15.81
CA LEU A 89 -7.02 13.96 16.74
C LEU A 89 -6.82 15.17 17.65
N LYS A 90 -5.61 15.35 18.20
CA LYS A 90 -5.30 16.51 19.05
C LYS A 90 -5.41 17.85 18.32
N MET A 91 -5.29 17.82 17.00
CA MET A 91 -5.36 18.99 16.13
C MET A 91 -6.76 19.18 15.50
N GLY A 92 -7.75 18.41 15.94
CA GLY A 92 -9.14 18.54 15.48
C GLY A 92 -9.39 17.96 14.08
N ILE A 93 -8.47 17.17 13.52
CA ILE A 93 -8.69 16.45 12.27
C ILE A 93 -9.79 15.40 12.49
N ASN A 94 -10.66 15.23 11.49
CA ASN A 94 -11.74 14.24 11.48
C ASN A 94 -11.24 12.85 11.93
N SER A 95 -11.99 12.19 12.81
CA SER A 95 -11.60 10.90 13.41
C SER A 95 -11.41 9.77 12.39
N THR A 96 -12.21 9.74 11.33
CA THR A 96 -12.06 8.76 10.23
C THR A 96 -10.71 8.95 9.53
N VAL A 97 -10.33 10.21 9.28
CA VAL A 97 -9.03 10.53 8.68
C VAL A 97 -7.89 10.16 9.63
N ALA A 98 -7.99 10.55 10.90
CA ALA A 98 -6.98 10.25 11.91
C ALA A 98 -6.79 8.74 12.12
N ASN A 99 -7.87 7.96 12.18
CA ASN A 99 -7.81 6.50 12.26
C ASN A 99 -7.20 5.91 10.98
N GLY A 100 -7.54 6.44 9.81
CA GLY A 100 -6.94 6.05 8.53
C GLY A 100 -5.42 6.24 8.47
N ILE A 101 -4.88 7.29 9.10
CA ILE A 101 -3.42 7.48 9.23
C ILE A 101 -2.77 6.31 9.97
N LYS A 102 -3.40 5.80 11.03
CA LYS A 102 -2.89 4.61 11.74
C LYS A 102 -3.09 3.34 10.93
N GLU A 103 -4.29 3.15 10.41
CA GLU A 103 -4.73 1.89 9.82
C GLU A 103 -4.12 1.61 8.44
N HIS A 104 -3.76 2.63 7.64
CA HIS A 104 -3.20 2.35 6.30
C HIS A 104 -1.89 1.54 6.31
N TYR A 105 -1.16 1.52 7.45
CA TYR A 105 0.01 0.66 7.62
C TYR A 105 -0.36 -0.83 7.72
N ALA A 106 -1.58 -1.14 8.15
CA ALA A 106 -2.05 -2.51 8.35
C ALA A 106 -2.39 -3.22 7.02
N PRO A 107 -2.29 -4.55 6.94
CA PRO A 107 -1.62 -5.39 7.93
C PRO A 107 -0.09 -5.23 7.81
N ARG A 108 0.61 -5.13 8.95
CA ARG A 108 2.09 -5.04 9.00
C ARG A 108 2.78 -6.39 8.98
N ASN A 109 2.09 -7.44 9.46
CA ASN A 109 2.54 -8.83 9.52
C ASN A 109 1.33 -9.78 9.38
N SER A 110 1.55 -11.09 9.49
CA SER A 110 0.51 -12.12 9.35
C SER A 110 -0.60 -12.01 10.40
N ASP A 111 -0.24 -11.56 11.60
CA ASP A 111 -1.12 -11.58 12.77
C ASP A 111 -1.93 -10.27 12.91
N ASP A 112 -1.51 -9.22 12.21
CA ASP A 112 -2.18 -7.91 12.19
C ASP A 112 -3.47 -7.99 11.38
N ASP A 113 -4.51 -7.27 11.80
CA ASP A 113 -5.76 -7.20 11.06
C ASP A 113 -5.64 -6.33 9.81
N ILE A 114 -6.61 -6.45 8.89
CA ILE A 114 -6.73 -5.50 7.78
C ILE A 114 -7.32 -4.17 8.29
N PRO A 115 -7.12 -3.05 7.56
CA PRO A 115 -7.79 -1.80 7.88
C PRO A 115 -9.31 -1.98 7.94
N SER A 116 -9.96 -1.35 8.92
CA SER A 116 -11.38 -1.55 9.22
C SER A 116 -12.30 -0.73 8.30
N SER A 117 -11.85 0.46 7.89
CA SER A 117 -12.59 1.33 6.99
C SER A 117 -12.16 1.16 5.54
N VAL A 118 -13.11 1.31 4.61
CA VAL A 118 -12.85 1.34 3.16
C VAL A 118 -11.81 2.41 2.82
N ASP A 119 -11.90 3.59 3.46
CA ASP A 119 -10.95 4.68 3.28
C ASP A 119 -9.50 4.25 3.55
N ALA A 120 -9.29 3.56 4.67
CA ALA A 120 -7.97 3.09 5.06
C ALA A 120 -7.50 1.90 4.21
N GLN A 121 -8.41 1.02 3.78
CA GLN A 121 -8.11 -0.09 2.87
C GLN A 121 -7.58 0.42 1.52
N ILE A 122 -8.24 1.43 0.94
CA ILE A 122 -7.81 2.06 -0.31
C ILE A 122 -6.38 2.60 -0.18
N VAL A 123 -6.11 3.38 0.88
CA VAL A 123 -4.78 3.97 1.10
C VAL A 123 -3.74 2.91 1.42
N ALA A 124 -4.10 1.86 2.16
CA ALA A 124 -3.21 0.74 2.48
C ALA A 124 -2.78 -0.03 1.24
N ILE A 125 -3.71 -0.32 0.32
CA ILE A 125 -3.41 -0.95 -0.97
C ILE A 125 -2.50 -0.04 -1.78
N ALA A 126 -2.86 1.24 -1.93
CA ALA A 126 -2.07 2.21 -2.70
C ALA A 126 -0.62 2.35 -2.20
N ASP A 127 -0.42 2.48 -0.89
CA ASP A 127 0.90 2.63 -0.26
C ASP A 127 1.79 1.40 -0.45
N LYS A 128 1.23 0.22 -0.19
CA LYS A 128 1.95 -1.05 -0.35
C LYS A 128 2.27 -1.31 -1.81
N LEU A 129 1.31 -1.06 -2.71
CA LEU A 129 1.49 -1.28 -4.14
C LEU A 129 2.56 -0.36 -4.73
N ASP A 130 2.58 0.92 -4.35
CA ASP A 130 3.63 1.87 -4.73
C ASP A 130 5.02 1.34 -4.37
N THR A 131 5.18 0.79 -3.17
CA THR A 131 6.44 0.21 -2.71
C THR A 131 6.81 -1.04 -3.50
N VAL A 132 5.87 -1.99 -3.65
CA VAL A 132 6.14 -3.26 -4.36
C VAL A 132 6.53 -2.97 -5.81
N VAL A 133 5.69 -2.26 -6.56
CA VAL A 133 5.95 -1.95 -7.97
C VAL A 133 7.23 -1.12 -8.11
N GLY A 134 7.45 -0.13 -7.25
CA GLY A 134 8.66 0.69 -7.27
C GLY A 134 9.95 -0.10 -7.09
N VAL A 135 9.97 -1.10 -6.20
CA VAL A 135 11.13 -1.96 -5.97
C VAL A 135 11.44 -2.84 -7.18
N PHE A 136 10.40 -3.39 -7.84
CA PHE A 136 10.59 -4.13 -9.08
C PHE A 136 11.15 -3.23 -10.19
N LEU A 137 10.56 -2.05 -10.42
CA LEU A 137 11.05 -1.09 -11.41
C LEU A 137 12.47 -0.59 -11.11
N ALA A 138 12.85 -0.53 -9.83
CA ALA A 138 14.21 -0.20 -9.40
C ALA A 138 15.23 -1.33 -9.67
N ASN A 139 14.81 -2.49 -10.19
CA ASN A 139 15.59 -3.73 -10.34
C ASN A 139 16.09 -4.30 -9.01
N GLU A 140 15.30 -4.15 -7.94
CA GLU A 140 15.64 -4.62 -6.59
C GLU A 140 14.68 -5.72 -6.13
N LYS A 141 14.29 -6.62 -7.04
CA LYS A 141 13.41 -7.75 -6.75
C LYS A 141 13.95 -8.62 -5.59
N PRO A 142 13.07 -9.25 -4.79
CA PRO A 142 13.48 -9.96 -3.60
C PRO A 142 14.25 -11.23 -3.99
N THR A 143 15.36 -11.53 -3.30
CA THR A 143 16.21 -12.70 -3.59
C THR A 143 16.55 -13.46 -2.31
N GLY A 144 16.40 -14.80 -2.33
CA GLY A 144 16.63 -15.63 -1.16
C GLY A 144 15.92 -15.07 0.09
N THR A 145 16.71 -14.76 1.13
CA THR A 145 16.25 -14.17 2.40
C THR A 145 16.12 -12.64 2.38
N ARG A 146 16.63 -11.95 1.35
CA ARG A 146 16.56 -10.49 1.24
C ARG A 146 15.16 -10.04 0.82
N ASP A 147 14.56 -9.16 1.61
CA ASP A 147 13.24 -8.56 1.38
C ASP A 147 13.33 -7.02 1.37
N PRO A 148 13.81 -6.40 0.27
CA PRO A 148 13.99 -4.95 0.19
C PRO A 148 12.69 -4.20 0.46
N LEU A 149 12.73 -3.21 1.36
CA LEU A 149 11.56 -2.44 1.80
C LEU A 149 10.37 -3.27 2.31
N GLY A 150 10.55 -4.56 2.62
CA GLY A 150 9.50 -5.42 3.12
C GLY A 150 8.44 -5.82 2.08
N ILE A 151 8.79 -5.90 0.79
CA ILE A 151 7.82 -6.14 -0.28
C ILE A 151 7.08 -7.48 -0.17
N ARG A 152 7.68 -8.55 0.39
CA ARG A 152 6.96 -9.81 0.64
C ARG A 152 5.79 -9.58 1.60
N ARG A 153 6.02 -8.85 2.69
CA ARG A 153 4.95 -8.50 3.65
C ARG A 153 3.92 -7.55 3.03
N ALA A 154 4.38 -6.58 2.25
CA ALA A 154 3.50 -5.64 1.57
C ALA A 154 2.56 -6.34 0.56
N THR A 155 3.09 -7.25 -0.26
CA THR A 155 2.32 -8.08 -1.19
C THR A 155 1.27 -8.93 -0.47
N ASN A 156 1.64 -9.58 0.64
CA ASN A 156 0.68 -10.35 1.45
C ASN A 156 -0.44 -9.47 1.97
N GLY A 157 -0.09 -8.26 2.45
CA GLY A 157 -1.07 -7.32 2.94
C GLY A 157 -2.05 -6.85 1.85
N ILE A 158 -1.56 -6.57 0.63
CA ILE A 158 -2.41 -6.23 -0.52
C ILE A 158 -3.39 -7.37 -0.80
N ILE A 159 -2.89 -8.59 -0.99
CA ILE A 159 -3.72 -9.75 -1.32
C ILE A 159 -4.74 -10.01 -0.21
N ARG A 160 -4.33 -9.96 1.06
CA ARG A 160 -5.24 -10.18 2.20
C ARG A 160 -6.34 -9.13 2.26
N ILE A 161 -6.02 -7.85 2.06
CA ILE A 161 -7.04 -6.80 1.99
C ILE A 161 -7.99 -7.12 0.84
N MET A 162 -7.48 -7.35 -0.37
CA MET A 162 -8.30 -7.60 -1.57
C MET A 162 -9.20 -8.85 -1.46
N LEU A 163 -8.75 -9.91 -0.79
CA LEU A 163 -9.53 -11.13 -0.58
C LEU A 163 -10.59 -10.97 0.51
N LYS A 164 -10.33 -10.14 1.53
CA LYS A 164 -11.29 -9.86 2.61
C LYS A 164 -12.29 -8.78 2.23
N THR A 165 -11.96 -7.94 1.27
CA THR A 165 -12.89 -7.00 0.66
C THR A 165 -13.77 -7.71 -0.36
N ASN A 166 -15.08 -7.50 -0.33
CA ASN A 166 -16.01 -8.02 -1.33
C ASN A 166 -16.05 -7.16 -2.61
N TYR A 167 -14.95 -6.50 -2.95
CA TYR A 167 -14.86 -5.55 -4.05
C TYR A 167 -14.07 -6.14 -5.22
N ASP A 168 -14.56 -5.88 -6.43
CA ASP A 168 -13.90 -6.24 -7.67
C ASP A 168 -12.74 -5.27 -7.93
N ILE A 169 -11.55 -5.65 -7.44
CA ILE A 169 -10.32 -4.87 -7.60
C ILE A 169 -9.36 -5.68 -8.48
N ASN A 170 -9.16 -5.24 -9.73
CA ASN A 170 -8.27 -5.87 -10.69
C ASN A 170 -6.80 -5.50 -10.40
N LEU A 171 -6.04 -6.45 -9.83
CA LEU A 171 -4.65 -6.25 -9.43
C LEU A 171 -3.73 -5.99 -10.62
N THR A 172 -3.97 -6.64 -11.77
CA THR A 172 -3.19 -6.40 -12.99
C THR A 172 -3.29 -4.94 -13.43
N GLN A 173 -4.51 -4.39 -13.44
CA GLN A 173 -4.73 -2.99 -13.77
C GLN A 173 -4.09 -2.03 -12.76
N LEU A 174 -4.17 -2.37 -11.47
CA LEU A 174 -3.52 -1.59 -10.41
C LEU A 174 -2.00 -1.56 -10.57
N ILE A 175 -1.35 -2.70 -10.80
CA ILE A 175 0.10 -2.80 -11.02
C ILE A 175 0.52 -1.94 -12.22
N ASN A 176 -0.22 -2.04 -13.33
CA ASN A 176 0.05 -1.26 -14.54
C ASN A 176 -0.13 0.24 -14.31
N LYS A 177 -1.16 0.65 -13.55
CA LYS A 177 -1.37 2.07 -13.20
C LYS A 177 -0.29 2.59 -12.26
N ALA A 178 0.11 1.81 -11.25
CA ALA A 178 1.20 2.15 -10.34
C ALA A 178 2.51 2.36 -11.09
N SER A 179 2.84 1.47 -12.03
CA SER A 179 4.00 1.59 -12.89
C SER A 179 4.01 2.92 -13.67
N LYS A 180 2.89 3.24 -14.36
CA LYS A 180 2.74 4.51 -15.08
C LYS A 180 2.91 5.74 -14.18
N ILE A 181 2.33 5.71 -12.98
CA ILE A 181 2.45 6.81 -12.00
C ILE A 181 3.90 6.98 -11.56
N ILE A 182 4.59 5.88 -11.24
CA ILE A 182 5.99 5.89 -10.81
C ILE A 182 6.89 6.44 -11.92
N PHE A 183 6.71 5.98 -13.16
CA PHE A 183 7.47 6.48 -14.30
C PHE A 183 7.24 7.97 -14.56
N SER A 184 6.00 8.45 -14.47
CA SER A 184 5.69 9.87 -14.69
C SER A 184 6.36 10.82 -13.70
N LYS A 185 6.83 10.31 -12.56
CA LYS A 185 7.37 11.09 -11.43
C LYS A 185 8.83 10.75 -11.09
N SER A 186 9.42 9.71 -11.67
CA SER A 186 10.83 9.36 -11.48
C SER A 186 11.66 9.83 -12.66
N HIS A 187 12.81 10.43 -12.36
CA HIS A 187 13.76 10.90 -13.38
C HIS A 187 14.82 9.84 -13.72
N ASP A 188 15.02 8.86 -12.82
CA ASP A 188 16.12 7.90 -12.90
C ASP A 188 15.68 6.48 -13.30
N LEU A 189 14.37 6.24 -13.39
CA LEU A 189 13.82 4.97 -13.84
C LEU A 189 13.62 4.97 -15.35
N LYS A 190 14.18 3.97 -16.01
CA LYS A 190 13.90 3.66 -17.42
C LYS A 190 12.74 2.69 -17.48
N ASP A 191 11.92 2.83 -18.51
CA ASP A 191 10.88 1.84 -18.80
C ASP A 191 11.51 0.45 -18.89
N ASN A 192 10.92 -0.50 -18.17
CA ASN A 192 11.45 -1.84 -17.98
C ASN A 192 10.28 -2.82 -17.91
N GLU A 193 9.86 -3.26 -19.09
CA GLU A 193 8.76 -4.21 -19.26
C GLU A 193 9.05 -5.52 -18.52
N ASP A 194 10.30 -6.01 -18.52
CA ASP A 194 10.70 -7.23 -17.82
C ASP A 194 10.48 -7.11 -16.30
N ALA A 195 10.82 -5.96 -15.70
CA ALA A 195 10.57 -5.71 -14.28
C ALA A 195 9.08 -5.71 -13.94
N LEU A 196 8.24 -5.19 -14.84
CA LEU A 196 6.79 -5.18 -14.65
C LEU A 196 6.22 -6.60 -14.78
N LEU A 197 6.69 -7.38 -15.74
CA LEU A 197 6.33 -8.80 -15.91
C LEU A 197 6.74 -9.62 -14.68
N ASP A 198 7.95 -9.41 -14.16
CA ASP A 198 8.43 -10.03 -12.92
C ASP A 198 7.52 -9.67 -11.72
N CYS A 199 7.04 -8.43 -11.65
CA CYS A 199 6.10 -7.99 -10.60
C CYS A 199 4.76 -8.72 -10.69
N HIS A 200 4.17 -8.82 -11.90
CA HIS A 200 2.95 -9.60 -12.12
C HIS A 200 3.12 -11.06 -11.75
N LYS A 201 4.24 -11.68 -12.16
CA LYS A 201 4.57 -13.07 -11.81
C LYS A 201 4.68 -13.25 -10.31
N PHE A 202 5.34 -12.33 -9.62
CA PHE A 202 5.51 -12.37 -8.16
C PHE A 202 4.17 -12.32 -7.41
N PHE A 203 3.26 -11.43 -7.82
CA PHE A 203 1.90 -11.39 -7.25
C PHE A 203 1.12 -12.67 -7.54
N LYS A 204 1.24 -13.22 -8.75
CA LYS A 204 0.58 -14.47 -9.15
C LYS A 204 1.07 -15.66 -8.31
N GLU A 205 2.39 -15.81 -8.16
CA GLU A 205 3.00 -16.83 -7.30
C GLU A 205 2.52 -16.69 -5.86
N LYS A 206 2.46 -15.46 -5.32
CA LYS A 206 2.00 -15.28 -3.94
C LYS A 206 0.51 -15.56 -3.77
N LEU A 207 -0.31 -15.26 -4.76
CA LEU A 207 -1.74 -15.61 -4.73
C LEU A 207 -1.95 -17.13 -4.75
N VAL A 208 -1.17 -17.87 -5.53
CA VAL A 208 -1.17 -19.34 -5.52
C VAL A 208 -0.85 -19.87 -4.12
N SER A 209 0.25 -19.41 -3.52
CA SER A 209 0.61 -19.80 -2.14
C SER A 209 -0.48 -19.44 -1.14
N THR A 210 -1.09 -18.26 -1.27
CA THR A 210 -2.17 -17.82 -0.36
C THR A 210 -3.38 -18.76 -0.43
N PHE A 211 -3.84 -19.13 -1.63
CA PHE A 211 -4.97 -20.06 -1.76
C PHE A 211 -4.65 -21.47 -1.27
N LYS A 212 -3.40 -21.92 -1.41
CA LYS A 212 -2.97 -23.23 -0.93
C LYS A 212 -2.80 -23.26 0.59
N GLU A 213 -2.06 -22.31 1.15
CA GLU A 213 -1.64 -22.28 2.56
C GLU A 213 -2.77 -21.78 3.47
N ASP A 214 -3.46 -20.70 3.08
CA ASP A 214 -4.43 -20.03 3.96
C ASP A 214 -5.87 -20.54 3.74
N TYR A 215 -6.20 -20.96 2.52
CA TYR A 215 -7.55 -21.45 2.17
C TYR A 215 -7.62 -22.96 1.94
N GLY A 216 -6.48 -23.66 1.87
CA GLY A 216 -6.45 -25.13 1.76
C GLY A 216 -6.91 -25.71 0.43
N TYR A 217 -6.92 -24.91 -0.65
CA TYR A 217 -7.33 -25.40 -1.97
C TYR A 217 -6.23 -26.22 -2.66
N ASP A 218 -6.65 -27.19 -3.49
CA ASP A 218 -5.73 -28.02 -4.28
C ASP A 218 -4.96 -27.20 -5.32
N GLU A 219 -3.68 -27.53 -5.51
CA GLU A 219 -2.79 -26.79 -6.39
C GLU A 219 -3.20 -26.87 -7.87
N ASN A 220 -3.68 -28.03 -8.35
CA ASN A 220 -4.14 -28.16 -9.73
C ASN A 220 -5.40 -27.32 -9.96
N LEU A 221 -6.31 -27.30 -8.98
CA LEU A 221 -7.50 -26.46 -9.02
C LEU A 221 -7.12 -24.97 -9.10
N ILE A 222 -6.24 -24.51 -8.20
CA ILE A 222 -5.74 -23.12 -8.18
C ILE A 222 -5.13 -22.75 -9.53
N LEU A 223 -4.20 -23.57 -10.05
CA LEU A 223 -3.51 -23.31 -11.31
C LEU A 223 -4.49 -23.32 -12.50
N SER A 224 -5.53 -24.16 -12.48
CA SER A 224 -6.55 -24.20 -13.53
C SER A 224 -7.32 -22.88 -13.66
N VAL A 225 -7.52 -22.16 -12.55
CA VAL A 225 -8.15 -20.84 -12.54
C VAL A 225 -7.12 -19.77 -12.90
N ILE A 226 -5.98 -19.73 -12.21
CA ILE A 226 -5.02 -18.64 -12.34
C ILE A 226 -4.31 -18.64 -13.72
N ASN A 227 -4.08 -19.79 -14.35
CA ASN A 227 -3.44 -19.85 -15.67
C ASN A 227 -4.37 -19.55 -16.85
N LYS A 228 -5.69 -19.66 -16.66
CA LYS A 228 -6.68 -19.35 -17.71
C LYS A 228 -7.08 -17.87 -17.76
N ASN A 229 -6.72 -17.08 -16.75
CA ASN A 229 -7.06 -15.65 -16.70
C ASN A 229 -5.81 -14.81 -16.98
N ASN A 230 -5.93 -13.86 -17.91
CA ASN A 230 -4.86 -12.90 -18.21
C ASN A 230 -4.69 -11.86 -17.10
N ASP A 231 -5.80 -11.51 -16.43
CA ASP A 231 -5.81 -10.56 -15.33
C ASP A 231 -5.81 -11.28 -13.98
N ILE A 232 -5.06 -10.71 -13.03
CA ILE A 232 -5.03 -11.14 -11.64
C ILE A 232 -6.09 -10.36 -10.88
N ASN A 233 -7.10 -11.07 -10.39
CA ASN A 233 -8.14 -10.49 -9.56
C ASN A 233 -8.41 -11.45 -8.40
N PRO A 234 -7.85 -11.18 -7.20
CA PRO A 234 -7.93 -12.09 -6.06
C PRO A 234 -9.36 -12.50 -5.71
N TYR A 235 -10.29 -11.54 -5.65
CA TYR A 235 -11.69 -11.79 -5.31
C TYR A 235 -12.37 -12.68 -6.36
N VAL A 236 -12.30 -12.30 -7.65
CA VAL A 236 -12.93 -13.08 -8.74
C VAL A 236 -12.33 -14.48 -8.84
N MET A 237 -11.03 -14.63 -8.63
CA MET A 237 -10.35 -15.92 -8.65
C MET A 237 -10.80 -16.81 -7.49
N LEU A 238 -10.90 -16.27 -6.27
CA LEU A 238 -11.41 -17.00 -5.11
C LEU A 238 -12.84 -17.51 -5.38
N ARG A 239 -13.72 -16.65 -5.89
CA ARG A 239 -15.10 -17.02 -6.23
C ARG A 239 -15.19 -18.11 -7.30
N LYS A 240 -14.27 -18.12 -8.27
CA LYS A 240 -14.19 -19.18 -9.29
C LYS A 240 -13.71 -20.51 -8.71
N ILE A 241 -12.76 -20.48 -7.77
CA ILE A 241 -12.27 -21.69 -7.08
C ILE A 241 -13.38 -22.28 -6.21
N GLU A 242 -14.11 -21.45 -5.46
CA GLU A 242 -15.24 -21.86 -4.60
C GLU A 242 -16.44 -22.44 -5.37
N ALA A 243 -16.53 -22.19 -6.67
CA ALA A 243 -17.63 -22.63 -7.52
C ALA A 243 -17.37 -23.97 -8.22
N ILE A 244 -16.17 -24.53 -8.12
CA ILE A 244 -15.75 -25.81 -8.72
C ILE A 244 -15.81 -26.89 -7.64
#